data_AF-A0A7V9J034-F1
#
_entry.id   AF-A0A7V9J034-F1
#
_cell.length_a   1.000
_cell.length_b   1.000
_cell.length_c   1.000
_cell.angle_alpha   90.00
_cell.angle_beta   90.00
_cell.angle_gamma   90.00
#
_symmetry.space_group_name_H-M   'P 1'
#
loop_
_entity.id
_entity.type
_entity.pdbx_description
1 polymer ?
#
loop_
_entity_poly.entity_id
_entity_poly.type
_entity_poly.pdbx_seq_one_letter_code
_entity_poly.pdbx_strand_id
1 'polypeptide(L)'
;TTFELGSFFRGGGATLYGFFLFHEVLSNPASSGLSRLARMVADGSLTANVSTEAKLDDIGEVAQALLDRGFTGKAVLHVSE
;
A
#
# COMPACT_ATOMS: atom_id res chain seq x y z
N THR A 1 13.59 2.57 10.10
CA THR A 1 14.30 3.37 9.08
C THR A 1 15.30 4.25 9.77
N THR A 2 16.56 4.25 9.33
CA THR A 2 17.60 5.16 9.84
C THR A 2 17.89 6.19 8.75
N PHE A 3 17.91 7.48 9.10
CA PHE A 3 18.28 8.56 8.18
C PHE A 3 19.31 9.47 8.84
N GLU A 4 20.18 10.07 8.03
CA GLU A 4 21.29 10.90 8.49
C GLU A 4 20.82 12.33 8.82
N LEU A 5 20.82 12.67 10.10
CA LEU A 5 20.39 14.00 10.58
C LEU A 5 21.31 15.12 10.08
N GLY A 6 22.62 14.85 9.97
CA GLY A 6 23.60 15.86 9.57
C GLY A 6 23.39 16.35 8.13
N SER A 7 23.10 15.45 7.19
CA SER A 7 22.79 15.83 5.81
C SER A 7 21.42 16.48 5.70
N PHE A 8 20.43 16.01 6.45
CA PHE A 8 19.09 16.56 6.48
C PHE A 8 19.07 18.04 6.92
N PHE A 9 19.76 18.38 8.01
CA PHE A 9 19.81 19.75 8.50
C PHE A 9 20.68 20.69 7.65
N ARG A 10 21.78 20.18 7.05
CA ARG A 10 22.67 21.00 6.21
C ARG A 10 22.05 21.39 4.87
N GLY A 11 21.11 20.60 4.35
CA GLY A 11 20.48 20.85 3.06
C GLY A 11 19.56 22.09 3.04
N GLY A 12 18.99 22.47 4.19
CA GLY A 12 18.00 23.54 4.29
C GLY A 12 16.67 23.21 3.57
N GLY A 13 15.53 23.52 4.18
CA GLY A 13 14.21 23.28 3.56
C GLY A 13 13.81 21.80 3.34
N ALA A 14 14.62 20.84 3.80
CA ALA A 14 14.27 19.43 3.77
C ALA A 14 13.08 19.14 4.69
N THR A 15 12.14 18.29 4.23
CA THR A 15 10.94 17.92 4.99
C THR A 15 10.93 16.43 5.26
N LEU A 16 10.73 16.07 6.54
CA LEU A 16 10.39 14.71 6.94
C LEU A 16 8.88 14.64 7.18
N TYR A 17 8.21 13.77 6.46
CA TYR A 17 6.76 13.66 6.50
C TYR A 17 6.32 12.25 6.86
N GLY A 18 5.61 12.13 7.98
CA GLY A 18 5.01 10.88 8.42
C GLY A 18 3.71 10.65 7.67
N PHE A 19 3.67 9.64 6.79
CA PHE A 19 2.48 9.33 6.00
C PHE A 19 1.65 8.22 6.64
N PHE A 20 0.49 8.58 7.15
CA PHE A 20 -0.51 7.62 7.63
C PHE A 20 -1.81 7.82 6.85
N LEU A 21 -2.10 6.91 5.92
CA LEU A 21 -3.18 7.04 4.94
C LEU A 21 -4.53 7.45 5.57
N PHE A 22 -4.93 6.82 6.68
CA PHE A 22 -6.23 7.10 7.31
C PHE A 22 -6.33 8.49 7.94
N HIS A 23 -5.21 9.11 8.30
CA HIS A 23 -5.20 10.52 8.73
C HIS A 23 -5.29 11.46 7.53
N GLU A 24 -4.57 11.14 6.45
CA GLU A 24 -4.55 11.96 5.24
C GLU A 24 -5.91 12.08 4.57
N VAL A 25 -6.69 11.00 4.58
CA VAL A 25 -8.02 10.99 3.94
C VAL A 25 -9.03 11.93 4.60
N LEU A 26 -8.77 12.39 5.83
CA LEU A 26 -9.58 13.41 6.51
C LEU A 26 -9.43 14.78 5.85
N SER A 27 -8.24 15.09 5.34
CA SER A 27 -7.94 16.37 4.66
C SER A 27 -7.99 16.25 3.14
N ASN A 28 -7.69 15.07 2.60
CA ASN A 28 -7.58 14.79 1.17
C ASN A 28 -8.43 13.57 0.81
N PRO A 29 -9.64 13.73 0.25
CA PRO A 29 -10.54 12.60 0.00
C PRO A 29 -9.89 11.48 -0.82
N ALA A 30 -9.94 10.25 -0.30
CA ALA A 30 -9.40 9.05 -0.95
C ALA A 30 -9.95 8.84 -2.37
N SER A 31 -11.17 9.30 -2.63
CA SER A 31 -11.86 9.19 -3.91
C SER A 31 -11.07 9.81 -5.07
N SER A 32 -10.35 10.91 -4.83
CA SER A 32 -9.52 11.57 -5.85
C SER A 32 -8.38 10.66 -6.32
N GLY A 33 -7.61 10.10 -5.36
CA GLY A 33 -6.55 9.15 -5.62
C GLY A 33 -7.07 7.86 -6.24
N LEU A 34 -8.18 7.32 -5.71
CA LEU A 34 -8.78 6.09 -6.21
C LEU A 34 -9.29 6.24 -7.65
N SER A 35 -9.92 7.37 -7.99
CA SER A 35 -10.37 7.68 -9.35
C SER A 35 -9.20 7.69 -10.34
N ARG A 36 -8.08 8.31 -9.96
CA ARG A 36 -6.85 8.29 -10.75
C ARG A 36 -6.31 6.86 -10.94
N LEU A 37 -6.19 6.09 -9.86
CA LEU A 37 -5.68 4.72 -9.92
C LEU A 37 -6.58 3.82 -10.76
N ALA A 38 -7.91 3.92 -10.61
CA ALA A 38 -8.88 3.17 -11.39
C ALA A 38 -8.78 3.48 -12.89
N ARG A 39 -8.56 4.76 -13.26
CA ARG A 39 -8.31 5.15 -14.65
C ARG A 39 -7.05 4.50 -15.19
N MET A 40 -5.95 4.55 -14.43
CA MET A 40 -4.67 3.95 -14.83
C MET A 40 -4.75 2.43 -14.98
N VAL A 41 -5.57 1.77 -14.18
CA VAL A 41 -5.85 0.33 -14.35
C VAL A 41 -6.67 0.10 -15.61
N ALA A 42 -7.72 0.89 -15.84
CA ALA A 42 -8.59 0.75 -17.00
C ALA A 42 -7.87 1.04 -18.33
N ASP A 43 -6.92 1.98 -18.34
CA ASP A 43 -6.13 2.34 -19.52
C ASP A 43 -4.83 1.50 -19.69
N GLY A 44 -4.56 0.59 -18.74
CA GLY A 44 -3.41 -0.32 -18.78
C GLY A 44 -2.07 0.30 -18.40
N SER A 45 -2.03 1.57 -17.97
CA SER A 45 -0.80 2.22 -17.47
C SER A 45 -0.40 1.78 -16.06
N LEU A 46 -1.28 1.08 -15.34
CA LEU A 46 -1.01 0.49 -14.04
C LEU A 46 -1.57 -0.94 -13.94
N THR A 47 -0.71 -1.91 -13.66
CA THR A 47 -1.12 -3.28 -13.33
C THR A 47 -1.27 -3.44 -11.82
N ALA A 48 -2.47 -3.85 -11.37
CA ALA A 48 -2.70 -4.20 -9.98
C ALA A 48 -2.20 -5.64 -9.72
N ASN A 49 -0.99 -5.78 -9.20
CA ASN A 49 -0.39 -7.10 -8.94
C ASN A 49 -1.06 -7.79 -7.74
N VAL A 50 -1.78 -8.87 -8.02
CA VAL A 50 -2.27 -9.85 -7.05
C VAL A 50 -1.30 -11.04 -7.06
N SER A 51 -0.68 -11.31 -5.92
CA SER A 51 0.35 -12.34 -5.79
C SER A 51 -0.18 -13.64 -5.22
N THR A 52 -1.27 -13.56 -4.45
CA THR A 52 -1.84 -14.69 -3.73
C THR A 52 -3.35 -14.50 -3.69
N GLU A 53 -4.08 -15.54 -4.07
CA GLU A 53 -5.53 -15.61 -3.96
C GLU A 53 -5.89 -16.84 -3.15
N ALA A 54 -6.79 -16.68 -2.17
CA ALA A 54 -7.22 -17.77 -1.30
C ALA A 54 -8.68 -17.59 -0.87
N LYS A 55 -9.28 -18.63 -0.29
CA LYS A 55 -10.60 -18.51 0.33
C LYS A 55 -10.48 -17.77 1.65
N LEU A 56 -11.57 -17.11 2.08
CA LEU A 56 -11.60 -16.45 3.39
C LEU A 56 -11.32 -17.45 4.53
N ASP A 57 -11.71 -18.71 4.37
CA ASP A 57 -11.46 -19.78 5.35
C ASP A 57 -9.96 -20.00 5.61
N ASP A 58 -9.11 -19.68 4.63
CA ASP A 58 -7.65 -19.83 4.70
C ASP A 58 -6.95 -18.58 5.28
N ILE A 59 -7.69 -17.61 5.84
CA ILE A 59 -7.16 -16.32 6.32
C ILE A 59 -6.01 -16.49 7.31
N GLY A 60 -6.03 -17.52 8.15
CA GLY A 60 -4.97 -17.79 9.12
C GLY A 60 -3.63 -18.09 8.45
N GLU A 61 -3.64 -18.95 7.43
CA GLU A 61 -2.44 -19.32 6.68
C GLU A 61 -1.90 -18.13 5.87
N VAL A 62 -2.80 -17.39 5.20
CA VAL A 62 -2.42 -16.21 4.42
C VAL A 62 -1.86 -15.10 5.32
N ALA A 63 -2.43 -14.89 6.51
CA ALA A 63 -1.93 -13.92 7.47
C ALA A 63 -0.54 -14.30 7.99
N GLN A 64 -0.31 -15.59 8.29
CA GLN A 64 1.01 -16.07 8.70
C GLN A 64 2.04 -15.88 7.57
N ALA A 65 1.69 -16.23 6.33
CA ALA A 65 2.53 -16.00 5.16
C ALA A 65 2.84 -14.50 4.95
N LEU A 66 1.90 -13.59 5.24
CA LEU A 66 2.14 -12.15 5.19
C LEU A 66 3.20 -11.71 6.22
N LEU A 67 3.08 -12.19 7.46
CA LEU A 67 4.03 -11.88 8.54
C LEU A 67 5.42 -12.42 8.24
N ASP A 68 5.49 -13.63 7.67
CA ASP A 68 6.72 -14.30 7.29
C ASP A 68 7.32 -13.75 5.99
N ARG A 69 6.66 -12.76 5.35
CA ARG A 69 7.02 -12.20 4.04
C ARG A 69 7.11 -13.27 2.95
N GLY A 70 6.23 -14.27 3.00
CA GLY A 70 6.17 -15.41 2.10
C GLY A 70 5.66 -15.10 0.69
N PHE A 71 5.14 -13.90 0.44
CA PHE A 71 4.75 -13.45 -0.91
C PHE A 71 5.09 -11.98 -1.13
N THR A 72 5.29 -11.62 -2.40
CA THR A 72 5.53 -10.24 -2.84
C THR A 72 4.30 -9.70 -3.53
N GLY A 73 3.65 -8.70 -2.95
CA GLY A 73 2.47 -8.06 -3.56
C GLY A 73 1.27 -8.10 -2.65
N LYS A 74 0.06 -8.14 -3.25
CA LYS A 74 -1.20 -8.17 -2.52
C LYS A 74 -1.75 -9.59 -2.48
N ALA A 75 -2.10 -10.04 -1.27
CA ALA A 75 -2.99 -11.18 -1.10
C ALA A 75 -4.45 -10.73 -1.16
N VAL A 76 -5.29 -11.48 -1.87
CA VAL A 76 -6.73 -11.25 -2.01
C VAL A 76 -7.46 -12.48 -1.48
N LEU A 77 -8.44 -12.25 -0.60
CA LEU A 77 -9.29 -13.31 -0.06
C LEU A 77 -10.66 -13.23 -0.72
N HIS A 78 -11.13 -14.36 -1.24
CA HIS A 78 -12.44 -14.49 -1.84
C HIS A 78 -13.47 -14.81 -0.75
N VAL A 79 -14.52 -13.98 -0.68
CA VAL A 79 -15.59 -14.02 0.35
C VAL A 79 -16.79 -14.86 -0.11
N SER A 80 -16.71 -15.47 -1.29
CA SER A 80 -17.79 -16.22 -1.95
C SER A 80 -17.20 -17.42 -2.69
N GLU A 81 -18.00 -18.46 -2.91
CA GLU A 81 -17.77 -19.40 -4.03
C GLU A 81 -18.46 -18.89 -5.30
#